data_AF-A0A6V8CHM3-F1
#
_entry.id   AF-A0A6V8CHM3-F1
#
_cell.length_a   1.000
_cell.length_b   1.000
_cell.length_c   1.000
_cell.angle_alpha   90.00
_cell.angle_beta   90.00
_cell.angle_gamma   90.00
#
_symmetry.space_group_name_H-M   'P 1'
#
loop_
_entity.id
_entity.type
_entity.pdbx_description
1 polymer ?
#
loop_
_entity_poly.entity_id
_entity_poly.type
_entity_poly.pdbx_seq_one_letter_code
_entity_poly.pdbx_strand_id
1 'polypeptide(L)'
;MSIAIETFDKKRTENEFTTSAVDLLNQQIWYWGRDICKEEGNLLLEIGFERIEPPPTSDAVSSVYSLELPGNRNIILRGYGIFYGCSNHGGIFLRRYEFIPGYRSDSKLQNPPWLDTDLPQFRSPLKDELRSYTFLLTELITWIQNYEKNILKNYGLGYRHSVLEEWDNGKRQLINPVDVVGGWQEIKETIQEGFFMKNRSIKTNA
;
A
#
# COMPACT_ATOMS: atom_id res chain seq x y z
N MET A 1 -40.31 -25.32 -1.89
CA MET A 1 -38.92 -25.00 -1.47
C MET A 1 -38.13 -24.66 -2.71
N SER A 2 -37.80 -23.40 -2.89
CA SER A 2 -36.68 -22.96 -3.71
C SER A 2 -36.32 -21.57 -3.22
N ILE A 3 -35.27 -21.48 -2.42
CA ILE A 3 -34.76 -20.22 -1.91
C ILE A 3 -33.89 -19.66 -3.03
N ALA A 4 -34.40 -18.62 -3.69
CA ALA A 4 -33.58 -17.83 -4.60
C ALA A 4 -32.47 -17.19 -3.76
N ILE A 5 -31.23 -17.60 -4.00
CA ILE A 5 -30.06 -16.92 -3.49
C ILE A 5 -29.95 -15.64 -4.33
N GLU A 6 -30.47 -14.54 -3.81
CA GLU A 6 -30.19 -13.20 -4.34
C GLU A 6 -28.69 -12.94 -4.18
N THR A 7 -27.96 -13.06 -5.28
CA THR A 7 -26.61 -12.52 -5.40
C THR A 7 -26.69 -11.00 -5.25
N PHE A 8 -26.40 -10.51 -4.05
CA PHE A 8 -26.15 -9.10 -3.77
C PHE A 8 -24.86 -8.66 -4.46
N ASP A 9 -24.92 -8.44 -5.77
CA ASP A 9 -23.83 -7.85 -6.54
C ASP A 9 -23.87 -6.33 -6.36
N LYS A 10 -23.31 -5.87 -5.24
CA LYS A 10 -23.30 -4.45 -4.88
C LYS A 10 -22.21 -3.75 -5.70
N LYS A 11 -22.59 -3.19 -6.85
CA LYS A 11 -21.72 -2.40 -7.73
C LYS A 11 -21.22 -1.15 -6.99
N ARG A 12 -20.08 -1.25 -6.33
CA ARG A 12 -19.41 -0.16 -5.61
C ARG A 12 -18.98 0.93 -6.59
N THR A 13 -19.17 2.20 -6.24
CA THR A 13 -18.71 3.31 -7.09
C THR A 13 -17.19 3.45 -7.05
N GLU A 14 -16.58 4.02 -8.11
CA GLU A 14 -15.13 4.29 -8.15
C GLU A 14 -14.68 5.15 -6.97
N ASN A 15 -15.52 6.10 -6.54
CA ASN A 15 -15.25 6.98 -5.42
C ASN A 15 -15.26 6.23 -4.07
N GLU A 16 -16.24 5.35 -3.85
CA GLU A 16 -16.32 4.53 -2.64
C GLU A 16 -15.17 3.53 -2.52
N PHE A 17 -14.72 2.94 -3.64
CA PHE A 17 -13.54 2.08 -3.65
C PHE A 17 -12.29 2.87 -3.27
N THR A 18 -12.04 3.99 -3.97
CA THR A 18 -10.85 4.81 -3.77
C THR A 18 -10.79 5.34 -2.34
N THR A 19 -11.90 5.82 -1.81
CA THR A 19 -11.99 6.33 -0.43
C THR A 19 -11.58 5.27 0.59
N SER A 20 -12.14 4.06 0.53
CA SER A 20 -11.77 3.03 1.50
C SER A 20 -10.36 2.49 1.31
N ALA A 21 -9.84 2.49 0.07
CA ALA A 21 -8.46 2.11 -0.18
C ALA A 21 -7.48 3.15 0.40
N VAL A 22 -7.80 4.44 0.28
CA VAL A 22 -7.07 5.54 0.93
C VAL A 22 -7.12 5.39 2.45
N ASP A 23 -8.30 5.13 3.04
CA ASP A 23 -8.44 4.97 4.49
C ASP A 23 -7.62 3.78 5.01
N LEU A 24 -7.67 2.62 4.33
CA LEU A 24 -6.85 1.44 4.63
C LEU A 24 -5.36 1.76 4.57
N LEU A 25 -4.91 2.40 3.50
CA LEU A 25 -3.49 2.75 3.33
C LEU A 25 -3.02 3.76 4.38
N ASN A 26 -3.86 4.74 4.69
CA ASN A 26 -3.56 5.76 5.68
C ASN A 26 -3.37 5.15 7.07
N GLN A 27 -4.26 4.22 7.46
CA GLN A 27 -4.15 3.45 8.70
C GLN A 27 -2.94 2.51 8.69
N GLN A 28 -2.66 1.84 7.58
CA GLN A 28 -1.50 0.94 7.47
C GLN A 28 -0.17 1.69 7.60
N ILE A 29 -0.06 2.89 7.03
CA ILE A 29 1.13 3.74 7.19
C ILE A 29 1.27 4.19 8.64
N TRP A 30 0.16 4.47 9.34
CA TRP A 30 0.20 4.73 10.78
C TRP A 30 0.70 3.51 11.56
N TYR A 31 0.19 2.31 11.26
CA TYR A 31 0.66 1.07 11.86
C TYR A 31 2.16 0.89 11.72
N TRP A 32 2.72 1.04 10.52
CA TRP A 32 4.18 0.96 10.34
C TRP A 32 4.93 2.03 11.15
N GLY A 33 4.40 3.24 11.25
CA GLY A 33 4.98 4.29 12.09
C GLY A 33 5.06 3.89 13.57
N ARG A 34 4.04 3.20 14.09
CA ARG A 34 4.03 2.68 15.48
C ARG A 34 4.86 1.42 15.64
N ASP A 35 4.90 0.57 14.62
CA ASP A 35 5.75 -0.63 14.56
C ASP A 35 7.24 -0.28 14.63
N ILE A 36 7.64 0.88 14.06
CA ILE A 36 8.99 1.44 14.15
C ILE A 36 9.32 1.90 15.58
N CYS A 37 8.35 2.52 16.26
CA CYS A 37 8.52 3.16 17.57
C CYS A 37 8.23 2.24 18.76
N LYS A 38 7.97 0.95 18.51
CA LYS A 38 7.66 -0.02 19.55
C LYS A 38 8.84 -0.18 20.54
N GLU A 39 8.53 -0.23 21.83
CA GLU A 39 9.53 -0.19 22.91
C GLU A 39 10.51 -1.36 22.85
N GLU A 40 10.03 -2.55 22.50
CA GLU A 40 10.86 -3.76 22.45
C GLU A 40 11.71 -3.86 21.18
N GLY A 41 11.58 -2.92 20.24
CA GLY A 41 12.34 -2.91 19.00
C GLY A 41 11.52 -2.50 17.79
N ASN A 42 12.24 -2.14 16.72
CA ASN A 42 11.65 -1.75 15.46
C ASN A 42 11.26 -2.99 14.65
N LEU A 43 9.95 -3.26 14.54
CA LEU A 43 9.44 -4.46 13.88
C LEU A 43 9.77 -4.53 12.38
N LEU A 44 9.95 -3.39 11.71
CA LEU A 44 10.35 -3.38 10.31
C LEU A 44 11.79 -3.93 10.16
N LEU A 45 12.68 -3.60 11.08
CA LEU A 45 14.04 -4.14 11.08
C LEU A 45 14.04 -5.66 11.37
N GLU A 46 13.19 -6.12 12.28
CA GLU A 46 13.05 -7.55 12.61
C GLU A 46 12.64 -8.41 11.40
N ILE A 47 11.83 -7.86 10.50
CA ILE A 47 11.41 -8.55 9.26
C ILE A 47 12.38 -8.34 8.09
N GLY A 48 13.52 -7.66 8.33
CA GLY A 48 14.61 -7.51 7.37
C GLY A 48 14.65 -6.20 6.59
N PHE A 49 13.86 -5.18 6.95
CA PHE A 49 14.06 -3.86 6.35
C PHE A 49 15.43 -3.28 6.75
N GLU A 50 16.05 -2.59 5.81
CA GLU A 50 17.14 -1.68 6.05
C GLU A 50 16.58 -0.27 6.32
N ARG A 51 17.08 0.37 7.38
CA ARG A 51 16.80 1.78 7.68
C ARG A 51 17.91 2.64 7.08
N ILE A 52 17.53 3.52 6.16
CA ILE A 52 18.43 4.43 5.45
C ILE A 52 18.19 5.86 5.95
N GLU A 53 19.16 6.39 6.68
CA GLU A 53 19.09 7.75 7.23
C GLU A 53 19.22 8.83 6.15
N PRO A 54 18.57 9.99 6.31
CA PRO A 54 18.82 11.13 5.45
C PRO A 54 20.26 11.61 5.59
N PRO A 55 20.88 12.17 4.53
CA PRO A 55 22.17 12.82 4.64
C PRO A 55 22.11 13.95 5.68
N PRO A 56 23.17 14.20 6.47
CA PRO A 56 23.18 15.24 7.51
C PRO A 56 22.86 16.65 7.01
N THR A 57 23.03 16.89 5.71
CA THR A 57 22.82 18.18 5.04
C THR A 57 21.45 18.30 4.38
N SER A 58 20.57 17.31 4.53
CA SER A 58 19.23 17.31 3.94
C SER A 58 18.21 17.96 4.86
N ASP A 59 17.21 18.64 4.29
CA ASP A 59 16.02 19.11 5.01
C ASP A 59 15.10 17.95 5.46
N ALA A 60 15.37 16.73 4.99
CA ALA A 60 14.61 15.55 5.37
C ALA A 60 14.95 15.10 6.79
N VAL A 61 13.91 14.95 7.61
CA VAL A 61 14.03 14.57 9.02
C VAL A 61 13.74 13.09 9.29
N SER A 62 13.30 12.33 8.29
CA SER A 62 12.81 10.95 8.48
C SER A 62 13.55 9.93 7.62
N SER A 63 13.90 8.78 8.21
CA SER A 63 14.58 7.66 7.57
C SER A 63 13.69 6.90 6.58
N VAL A 64 14.29 6.35 5.52
CA VAL A 64 13.63 5.50 4.53
C VAL A 64 13.75 4.05 5.01
N TYR A 65 12.72 3.24 4.83
CA TYR A 65 12.80 1.80 5.07
C TYR A 65 12.74 1.06 3.75
N SER A 66 13.78 0.28 3.42
CA SER A 66 13.83 -0.53 2.21
C SER A 66 13.94 -2.02 2.52
N LEU A 67 13.23 -2.86 1.77
CA LEU A 67 13.28 -4.31 1.87
C LEU A 67 13.47 -4.90 0.48
N GLU A 68 14.55 -5.66 0.29
CA GLU A 68 14.74 -6.50 -0.88
C GLU A 68 14.01 -7.84 -0.68
N LEU A 69 13.29 -8.26 -1.70
CA LEU A 69 12.48 -9.47 -1.73
C LEU A 69 13.01 -10.43 -2.81
N PRO A 70 12.80 -11.75 -2.65
CA PRO A 70 13.18 -12.74 -3.65
C PRO A 70 12.63 -12.41 -5.04
N GLY A 71 13.41 -12.68 -6.08
CA GLY A 71 13.04 -12.41 -7.47
C GLY A 71 13.29 -10.98 -7.95
N ASN A 72 14.33 -10.32 -7.40
CA ASN A 72 14.70 -8.93 -7.74
C ASN A 72 13.50 -7.98 -7.60
N ARG A 73 12.84 -8.09 -6.45
CA ARG A 73 11.72 -7.24 -6.06
C ARG A 73 12.14 -6.40 -4.88
N ASN A 74 11.61 -5.20 -4.75
CA ASN A 74 11.92 -4.35 -3.62
C ASN A 74 10.70 -3.53 -3.19
N ILE A 75 10.68 -3.21 -1.91
CA ILE A 75 9.68 -2.35 -1.29
C ILE A 75 10.41 -1.22 -0.59
N ILE A 76 9.91 0.00 -0.76
CA ILE A 76 10.40 1.17 -0.03
C ILE A 76 9.21 1.86 0.63
N LEU A 77 9.27 2.03 1.94
CA LEU A 77 8.22 2.64 2.75
C LEU A 77 8.59 4.07 3.14
N ARG A 78 7.64 4.99 2.94
CA ARG A 78 7.68 6.39 3.41
C ARG A 78 6.33 6.81 3.97
N GLY A 79 6.35 7.83 4.84
CA GLY A 79 5.12 8.37 5.43
C GLY A 79 4.12 8.97 4.43
N TYR A 80 4.55 9.24 3.19
CA TYR A 80 3.71 9.77 2.11
C TYR A 80 3.35 8.71 1.03
N GLY A 81 3.92 7.50 1.08
CA GLY A 81 3.58 6.46 0.11
C GLY A 81 4.56 5.29 0.08
N ILE A 82 4.32 4.36 -0.85
CA ILE A 82 5.05 3.11 -0.98
C ILE A 82 5.55 2.96 -2.41
N PHE A 83 6.84 2.67 -2.57
CA PHE A 83 7.38 2.17 -3.83
C PHE A 83 7.42 0.65 -3.82
N TYR A 84 7.03 0.02 -4.93
CA TYR A 84 7.17 -1.40 -5.16
C TYR A 84 7.76 -1.64 -6.55
N GLY A 85 8.89 -2.32 -6.62
CA GLY A 85 9.60 -2.64 -7.86
C GLY A 85 9.73 -4.13 -8.11
N CYS A 86 9.69 -4.53 -9.38
CA CYS A 86 10.04 -5.87 -9.85
C CYS A 86 10.74 -5.77 -11.20
N SER A 87 11.95 -6.31 -11.31
CA SER A 87 12.79 -6.22 -12.52
C SER A 87 12.09 -6.52 -13.85
N ASN A 88 11.16 -7.49 -13.88
CA ASN A 88 10.46 -7.89 -15.10
C ASN A 88 9.18 -7.09 -15.40
N HIS A 89 8.73 -6.24 -14.47
CA HIS A 89 7.44 -5.55 -14.56
C HIS A 89 7.55 -4.04 -14.37
N GLY A 90 8.71 -3.52 -13.97
CA GLY A 90 8.93 -2.12 -13.66
C GLY A 90 8.63 -1.78 -12.21
N GLY A 91 8.15 -0.57 -11.94
CA GLY A 91 7.91 -0.07 -10.60
C GLY A 91 6.66 0.78 -10.50
N ILE A 92 5.99 0.68 -9.35
CA ILE A 92 4.87 1.55 -8.99
C ILE A 92 5.19 2.38 -7.76
N PHE A 93 4.55 3.55 -7.67
CA PHE A 93 4.50 4.34 -6.45
C PHE A 93 3.05 4.58 -6.05
N LEU A 94 2.66 4.07 -4.89
CA LEU A 94 1.33 4.19 -4.31
C LEU A 94 1.31 5.34 -3.29
N ARG A 95 0.69 6.45 -3.66
CA ARG A 95 0.54 7.64 -2.80
C ARG A 95 -0.50 7.41 -1.71
N ARG A 96 -0.17 7.85 -0.49
CA ARG A 96 -1.00 7.68 0.72
C ARG A 96 -2.43 8.21 0.59
N TYR A 97 -2.60 9.38 -0.03
CA TYR A 97 -3.89 10.11 0.00
C TYR A 97 -4.70 10.01 -1.30
N GLU A 98 -4.22 9.26 -2.29
CA GLU A 98 -4.89 9.15 -3.60
C GLU A 98 -5.21 7.70 -3.97
N PHE A 99 -4.40 6.74 -3.51
CA PHE A 99 -4.52 5.32 -3.90
C PHE A 99 -4.53 5.09 -5.43
N ILE A 100 -3.93 6.01 -6.19
CA ILE A 100 -3.74 5.87 -7.63
C ILE A 100 -2.23 5.67 -7.86
N PRO A 101 -1.78 4.42 -8.08
CA PRO A 101 -0.37 4.19 -8.28
C PRO A 101 0.11 4.81 -9.59
N GLY A 102 1.22 5.54 -9.50
CA GLY A 102 2.01 5.91 -10.67
C GLY A 102 2.87 4.73 -11.12
N TYR A 103 3.19 4.64 -12.41
CA TYR A 103 3.96 3.57 -13.02
C TYR A 103 5.23 4.10 -13.71
N ARG A 104 6.27 3.25 -13.72
CA ARG A 104 7.49 3.40 -14.52
C ARG A 104 7.99 2.02 -14.99
N SER A 105 8.69 1.99 -16.11
CA SER A 105 9.40 0.80 -16.60
C SER A 105 10.59 0.41 -15.75
N ASP A 106 11.20 1.38 -15.05
CA ASP A 106 12.33 1.12 -14.16
C ASP A 106 11.83 0.55 -12.83
N SER A 107 12.39 -0.58 -12.42
CA SER A 107 11.99 -1.29 -11.20
C SER A 107 12.74 -0.83 -9.94
N LYS A 108 13.64 0.16 -10.06
CA LYS A 108 14.45 0.64 -8.95
C LYS A 108 14.46 2.16 -8.90
N LEU A 109 14.50 2.68 -7.68
CA LEU A 109 14.85 4.08 -7.45
C LEU A 109 16.37 4.20 -7.41
N GLN A 110 16.90 5.25 -8.03
CA GLN A 110 18.35 5.51 -8.04
C GLN A 110 18.83 6.02 -6.68
N ASN A 111 17.96 6.76 -5.97
CA ASN A 111 18.23 7.30 -4.66
C ASN A 111 17.08 6.95 -3.71
N PRO A 112 17.35 6.80 -2.40
CA PRO A 112 16.30 6.72 -1.39
C PRO A 112 15.41 7.98 -1.43
N PRO A 113 14.07 7.85 -1.42
CA PRO A 113 13.19 9.00 -1.60
C PRO A 113 12.89 9.67 -0.25
N TRP A 114 13.82 10.47 0.27
CA TRP A 114 13.62 11.14 1.56
C TRP A 114 12.53 12.22 1.47
N LEU A 115 12.48 12.97 0.38
CA LEU A 115 11.43 13.95 0.06
C LEU A 115 10.58 13.44 -1.11
N ASP A 116 9.34 13.95 -1.22
CA ASP A 116 8.50 13.65 -2.40
C ASP A 116 9.15 14.16 -3.69
N THR A 117 9.96 15.22 -3.61
CA THR A 117 10.75 15.76 -4.72
C THR A 117 11.92 14.86 -5.14
N ASP A 118 12.33 13.91 -4.30
CA ASP A 118 13.36 12.91 -4.66
C ASP A 118 12.78 11.80 -5.53
N LEU A 119 11.44 11.68 -5.58
CA LEU A 119 10.81 10.71 -6.43
C LEU A 119 10.97 11.08 -7.90
N PRO A 120 11.27 10.10 -8.76
CA PRO A 120 11.25 10.30 -10.19
C PRO A 120 9.82 10.54 -10.68
N GLN A 121 9.67 11.00 -11.92
CA GLN A 121 8.35 11.15 -12.52
C GLN A 121 7.70 9.79 -12.77
N PHE A 122 6.52 9.59 -12.16
CA PHE A 122 5.64 8.47 -12.47
C PHE A 122 4.53 8.93 -13.41
N ARG A 123 4.06 8.01 -14.26
CA ARG A 123 2.96 8.26 -15.20
C ARG A 123 1.88 7.19 -15.09
N SER A 124 0.76 7.41 -15.75
CA SER A 124 -0.19 6.31 -15.98
C SER A 124 0.47 5.23 -16.87
N PRO A 125 0.27 3.93 -16.60
CA PRO A 125 0.65 2.85 -17.51
C PRO A 125 -0.06 2.98 -18.87
N LEU A 126 0.65 2.58 -19.92
CA LEU A 126 0.11 2.37 -21.26
C LEU A 126 -0.69 1.07 -21.31
N LYS A 127 -1.43 0.85 -22.41
CA LYS A 127 -2.33 -0.30 -22.57
C LYS A 127 -1.61 -1.65 -22.45
N ASP A 128 -0.43 -1.76 -23.04
CA ASP A 128 0.44 -2.93 -23.01
C ASP A 128 1.13 -3.14 -21.64
N GLU A 129 1.22 -2.08 -20.83
CA GLU A 129 1.80 -2.12 -19.48
C GLU A 129 0.77 -2.43 -18.39
N LEU A 130 -0.54 -2.42 -18.71
CA LEU A 130 -1.60 -2.65 -17.73
C LEU A 130 -1.45 -3.98 -17.01
N ARG A 131 -0.95 -5.03 -17.69
CA ARG A 131 -0.70 -6.33 -17.06
C ARG A 131 0.38 -6.23 -15.98
N SER A 132 1.51 -5.60 -16.29
CA SER A 132 2.62 -5.39 -15.35
C SER A 132 2.21 -4.50 -14.19
N TYR A 133 1.48 -3.42 -14.47
CA TYR A 133 0.92 -2.52 -13.47
C TYR A 133 -0.01 -3.24 -12.50
N THR A 134 -0.98 -4.01 -13.00
CA THR A 134 -1.91 -4.79 -12.16
C THR A 134 -1.18 -5.84 -11.34
N PHE A 135 -0.17 -6.51 -11.92
CA PHE A 135 0.67 -7.47 -11.20
C PHE A 135 1.40 -6.81 -10.02
N LEU A 136 2.13 -5.71 -10.27
CA LEU A 136 2.88 -4.99 -9.24
C LEU A 136 1.98 -4.54 -8.09
N LEU A 137 0.81 -3.99 -8.41
CA LEU A 137 -0.12 -3.53 -7.39
C LEU A 137 -0.70 -4.71 -6.58
N THR A 138 -1.09 -5.79 -7.25
CA THR A 138 -1.61 -7.00 -6.59
C THR A 138 -0.57 -7.60 -5.64
N GLU A 139 0.69 -7.66 -6.06
CA GLU A 139 1.79 -8.15 -5.23
C GLU A 139 2.08 -7.24 -4.04
N LEU A 140 2.05 -5.92 -4.24
CA LEU A 140 2.17 -4.96 -3.14
C LEU A 140 1.05 -5.16 -2.10
N ILE A 141 -0.21 -5.23 -2.52
CA ILE A 141 -1.34 -5.43 -1.59
C ILE A 141 -1.21 -6.78 -0.88
N THR A 142 -0.77 -7.83 -1.58
CA THR A 142 -0.52 -9.15 -0.99
C THR A 142 0.58 -9.08 0.08
N TRP A 143 1.65 -8.32 -0.18
CA TRP A 143 2.70 -8.12 0.81
C TRP A 143 2.19 -7.40 2.06
N ILE A 144 1.42 -6.30 1.89
CA ILE A 144 0.82 -5.57 3.01
C ILE A 144 -0.10 -6.49 3.83
N GLN A 145 -0.94 -7.28 3.16
CA GLN A 145 -1.84 -8.21 3.83
C GLN A 145 -1.07 -9.26 4.64
N ASN A 146 0.02 -9.81 4.08
CA ASN A 146 0.85 -10.81 4.75
C ASN A 146 1.61 -10.21 5.94
N TYR A 147 2.09 -8.97 5.81
CA TYR A 147 2.67 -8.22 6.92
C TYR A 147 1.68 -8.14 8.08
N GLU A 148 0.46 -7.69 7.82
CA GLU A 148 -0.54 -7.52 8.87
C GLU A 148 -0.98 -8.85 9.49
N LYS A 149 -1.16 -9.90 8.68
CA LYS A 149 -1.41 -11.27 9.19
C LYS A 149 -0.31 -11.74 10.15
N ASN A 150 0.96 -11.45 9.84
CA ASN A 150 2.07 -11.82 10.70
C ASN A 150 2.08 -11.00 12.00
N ILE A 151 1.77 -9.71 11.94
CA ILE A 151 1.66 -8.88 13.14
C ILE A 151 0.54 -9.39 14.05
N LEU A 152 -0.66 -9.64 13.51
CA LEU A 152 -1.78 -10.16 14.28
C LEU A 152 -1.48 -11.53 14.88
N LYS A 153 -0.75 -12.39 14.16
CA LYS A 153 -0.32 -13.70 14.65
C LYS A 153 0.67 -13.59 15.82
N ASN A 154 1.63 -12.67 15.76
CA ASN A 154 2.74 -12.60 16.70
C ASN A 154 2.45 -11.70 17.91
N TYR A 155 1.66 -10.64 17.71
CA TYR A 155 1.41 -9.59 18.71
C TYR A 155 -0.08 -9.48 19.11
N GLY A 156 -0.97 -10.18 18.41
CA GLY A 156 -2.40 -10.20 18.70
C GLY A 156 -3.15 -8.94 18.29
N LEU A 157 -4.49 -9.02 18.30
CA LEU A 157 -5.37 -7.89 17.99
C LEU A 157 -5.26 -6.75 19.01
N GLY A 158 -4.97 -7.07 20.28
CA GLY A 158 -4.85 -6.08 21.36
C GLY A 158 -3.78 -5.03 21.06
N TYR A 159 -2.66 -5.44 20.44
CA TYR A 159 -1.60 -4.51 20.00
C TYR A 159 -2.11 -3.50 18.97
N ARG A 160 -2.90 -3.94 17.98
CA ARG A 160 -3.46 -3.02 16.98
C ARG A 160 -4.52 -2.09 17.56
N HIS A 161 -5.29 -2.56 18.53
CA HIS A 161 -6.22 -1.68 19.26
C HIS A 161 -5.47 -0.57 20.01
N SER A 162 -4.43 -0.89 20.77
CA SER A 162 -3.66 0.14 21.50
C SER A 162 -3.00 1.14 20.55
N VAL A 163 -2.50 0.67 19.40
CA VAL A 163 -1.93 1.53 18.34
C VAL A 163 -2.98 2.49 17.74
N LEU A 164 -4.24 2.08 17.63
CA LEU A 164 -5.32 2.93 17.12
C LEU A 164 -5.83 3.95 18.14
N GLU A 165 -5.81 3.63 19.43
CA GLU A 165 -6.20 4.57 20.49
C GLU A 165 -5.37 5.87 20.43
N GLU A 166 -4.07 5.76 20.08
CA GLU A 166 -3.20 6.92 19.89
C GLU A 166 -3.50 7.71 18.59
N TRP A 167 -4.17 7.09 17.62
CA TRP A 167 -4.45 7.68 16.31
C TRP A 167 -5.81 8.34 16.23
N ASP A 168 -6.77 7.83 17.01
CA ASP A 168 -8.14 8.31 17.01
C ASP A 168 -8.18 9.77 17.48
N ASN A 169 -8.57 10.64 16.56
CA ASN A 169 -8.77 12.06 16.83
C ASN A 169 -10.24 12.48 16.64
N GLY A 170 -11.16 11.51 16.56
CA GLY A 170 -12.59 11.71 16.33
C GLY A 170 -12.97 12.22 14.94
N LYS A 171 -12.01 12.36 14.01
CA LYS A 171 -12.25 12.88 12.65
C LYS A 171 -11.92 11.88 11.55
N ARG A 172 -11.13 10.85 11.84
CA ARG A 172 -10.68 9.85 10.86
C ARG A 172 -11.63 8.67 10.84
N GLN A 173 -11.84 8.09 9.67
CA GLN A 173 -12.45 6.77 9.59
C GLN A 173 -11.44 5.75 10.12
N LEU A 174 -11.86 4.98 11.13
CA LEU A 174 -11.07 3.91 11.71
C LEU A 174 -11.60 2.59 11.21
N ILE A 175 -10.72 1.80 10.61
CA ILE A 175 -11.02 0.43 10.26
C ILE A 175 -10.67 -0.42 11.47
N ASN A 176 -11.62 -1.23 11.92
CA ASN A 176 -11.37 -2.11 13.06
C ASN A 176 -10.19 -3.05 12.71
N PRO A 177 -9.21 -3.26 13.61
CA PRO A 177 -8.08 -4.15 13.37
C PRO A 177 -8.46 -5.53 12.83
N VAL A 178 -9.61 -6.08 13.24
CA VAL A 178 -10.11 -7.38 12.74
C VAL A 178 -10.43 -7.37 11.24
N ASP A 179 -10.79 -6.20 10.70
CA ASP A 179 -11.25 -6.02 9.33
C ASP A 179 -10.10 -5.62 8.38
N VAL A 180 -8.95 -5.15 8.89
CA VAL A 180 -7.86 -4.63 8.04
C VAL A 180 -7.37 -5.65 7.02
N VAL A 181 -7.15 -6.89 7.44
CA VAL A 181 -6.70 -7.98 6.55
C VAL A 181 -7.74 -8.31 5.48
N GLY A 182 -9.02 -8.29 5.85
CA GLY A 182 -10.16 -8.50 4.94
C GLY A 182 -10.32 -7.34 3.96
N GLY A 183 -10.18 -6.10 4.43
CA GLY A 183 -10.21 -4.91 3.58
C GLY A 183 -9.12 -4.96 2.51
N TRP A 184 -7.89 -5.35 2.85
CA TRP A 184 -6.85 -5.57 1.84
C TRP A 184 -7.17 -6.70 0.85
N GLN A 185 -7.88 -7.75 1.29
CA GLN A 185 -8.35 -8.81 0.40
C GLN A 185 -9.35 -8.27 -0.63
N GLU A 186 -10.34 -7.50 -0.19
CA GLU A 186 -11.35 -6.89 -1.06
C GLU A 186 -10.71 -5.94 -2.08
N ILE A 187 -9.74 -5.13 -1.64
CA ILE A 187 -8.98 -4.23 -2.53
C ILE A 187 -8.26 -5.04 -3.60
N LYS A 188 -7.58 -6.13 -3.21
CA LYS A 188 -6.87 -7.02 -4.12
C LYS A 188 -7.81 -7.63 -5.16
N GLU A 189 -8.93 -8.19 -4.74
CA GLU A 189 -9.93 -8.80 -5.62
C GLU A 189 -10.47 -7.79 -6.64
N THR A 190 -10.84 -6.59 -6.16
CA THR A 190 -11.32 -5.51 -7.03
C THR A 190 -10.29 -5.11 -8.10
N ILE A 191 -9.01 -5.06 -7.74
CA ILE A 191 -7.92 -4.79 -8.69
C ILE A 191 -7.80 -5.90 -9.75
N GLN A 192 -7.89 -7.17 -9.32
CA GLN A 192 -7.80 -8.34 -10.18
C GLN A 192 -8.99 -8.47 -11.14
N GLU A 193 -10.18 -8.03 -10.73
CA GLU A 193 -11.37 -7.92 -11.57
C GLU A 193 -11.29 -6.79 -12.63
N GLY A 194 -10.17 -6.07 -12.66
CA GLY A 194 -9.86 -5.10 -13.70
C GLY A 194 -10.44 -3.72 -13.46
N PHE A 195 -10.65 -3.30 -12.20
CA PHE A 195 -11.11 -1.95 -11.85
C PHE A 195 -10.41 -0.85 -12.64
N PHE A 196 -9.07 -0.85 -12.67
CA PHE A 196 -8.29 0.14 -13.42
C PHE A 196 -8.40 -0.02 -14.94
N MET A 197 -8.64 -1.22 -15.46
CA MET A 197 -8.81 -1.46 -16.90
C MET A 197 -10.19 -0.97 -17.38
N LYS A 198 -11.24 -1.22 -16.58
CA LYS A 198 -12.63 -0.82 -16.86
C LYS A 198 -12.80 0.69 -16.78
N ASN A 199 -12.26 1.33 -15.74
CA ASN A 199 -12.46 2.77 -15.51
C ASN A 199 -11.57 3.67 -16.40
N ARG A 200 -10.41 3.19 -16.86
CA ARG A 200 -9.55 3.95 -17.78
C ARG A 200 -9.94 3.82 -19.25
N SER A 201 -10.60 2.72 -19.64
CA SER A 201 -11.15 2.57 -20.99
C SER A 201 -12.28 3.57 -21.28
N ILE A 202 -12.97 4.05 -20.23
CA ILE A 202 -14.07 5.02 -20.34
C ILE A 202 -13.55 6.45 -20.58
N LYS A 203 -12.33 6.78 -20.11
CA LYS A 203 -11.75 8.13 -20.27
C LYS A 203 -11.04 8.38 -21.61
N THR A 204 -11.04 7.42 -22.52
CA THR A 204 -10.47 7.57 -23.88
C THR A 204 -11.46 7.97 -24.97
N ASN A 205 -12.73 8.24 -24.62
CA ASN A 205 -13.74 8.79 -25.54
C ASN A 205 -14.42 10.02 -24.92
N ALA A 206 -13.71 11.15 -24.87
CA ALA A 206 -14.27 12.51 -24.85
C ALA A 206 -13.13 13.53 -25.07
#